data_AF-A0A8C3HDD7-F1
#
_entry.id   AF-A0A8C3HDD7-F1
#
_cell.length_a   1.000
_cell.length_b   1.000
_cell.length_c   1.000
_cell.angle_alpha   90.00
_cell.angle_beta   90.00
_cell.angle_gamma   90.00
#
_symmetry.space_group_name_H-M   'P 1'
#
loop_
_entity.id
_entity.type
_entity.pdbx_description
1 polymer ?
#
loop_
_entity_poly.entity_id
_entity_poly.type
_entity_poly.pdbx_seq_one_letter_code
_entity_poly.pdbx_strand_id
1 'polypeptide(L)'
;KEAGSPKSHWEIFRSTGQVPGDLGNQLEAKLDKPTVVHYLCSKKTDSYFTLWLNLELLLPVIIDCWIDNIRLIYNRTSKITEPPDGVDVKVPGFGQTFSLEFLDPSKRSVGTYFYTLVQSLVDWGYQRDKDVRGAPYDWRKAPSK
;
A
#
# COMPACT_ATOMS: atom_id res chain seq x y z
N LYS A 1 34.73 -18.74 8.23
CA LYS A 1 33.69 -18.32 9.20
C LYS A 1 32.51 -17.83 8.38
N GLU A 2 31.36 -18.49 8.28
CA GLU A 2 30.87 -19.76 8.81
C GLU A 2 29.73 -20.13 7.85
N ALA A 3 29.64 -21.40 7.46
CA ALA A 3 28.62 -21.89 6.54
C ALA A 3 27.23 -21.65 7.15
N GLY A 4 26.31 -21.08 6.37
CA GLY A 4 24.91 -20.99 6.77
C GLY A 4 24.37 -22.37 7.14
N SER A 5 23.63 -22.46 8.24
CA SER A 5 22.92 -23.69 8.62
C SER A 5 21.42 -23.47 8.47
N PRO A 6 20.78 -23.94 7.38
CA PRO A 6 19.34 -23.86 7.24
C PRO A 6 18.66 -25.24 7.37
N LYS A 7 17.76 -25.27 8.35
CA LYS A 7 16.48 -26.01 8.47
C LYS A 7 16.47 -27.54 8.40
N SER A 8 16.15 -28.17 9.53
CA SER A 8 15.39 -29.44 9.64
C SER A 8 14.57 -29.37 10.95
N HIS A 9 13.40 -29.98 11.14
CA HIS A 9 12.64 -31.06 10.51
C HIS A 9 11.19 -30.53 10.40
N TRP A 10 10.49 -30.83 9.29
CA TRP A 10 9.12 -30.42 8.93
C TRP A 10 8.90 -28.98 8.39
N GLU A 11 9.63 -28.58 7.34
CA GLU A 11 9.09 -27.81 6.20
C GLU A 11 8.05 -26.66 6.43
N ILE A 12 8.21 -25.79 7.44
CA ILE A 12 7.06 -25.05 7.95
C ILE A 12 6.38 -24.09 6.94
N PHE A 13 7.06 -23.42 5.99
CA PHE A 13 6.36 -22.74 4.88
C PHE A 13 7.22 -22.63 3.63
N ARG A 14 6.85 -23.32 2.54
CA ARG A 14 7.54 -23.31 1.22
C ARG A 14 7.74 -21.91 0.64
N SER A 15 6.79 -21.02 0.88
CA SER A 15 6.81 -19.59 0.58
C SER A 15 5.65 -18.99 1.35
N THR A 16 5.87 -17.90 2.08
CA THR A 16 4.86 -17.25 2.91
C THR A 16 4.31 -16.03 2.18
N GLY A 17 3.03 -16.06 1.82
CA GLY A 17 2.31 -14.91 1.28
C GLY A 17 1.60 -14.15 2.39
N GLN A 18 1.83 -12.84 2.47
CA GLN A 18 1.25 -11.96 3.49
C GLN A 18 0.16 -11.09 2.85
N VAL A 19 -1.08 -11.24 3.33
CA VAL A 19 -2.22 -10.41 2.92
C VAL A 19 -2.49 -9.41 4.05
N PRO A 20 -2.43 -8.09 3.80
CA PRO A 20 -2.71 -7.08 4.82
C PRO A 20 -4.20 -6.98 5.16
N GLY A 21 -4.50 -6.35 6.30
CA GLY A 21 -5.85 -5.86 6.58
C GLY A 21 -6.16 -4.55 5.85
N ASP A 22 -7.31 -3.95 6.17
CA ASP A 22 -7.69 -2.62 5.69
C ASP A 22 -6.64 -1.58 6.11
N LEU A 23 -6.37 -0.60 5.24
CA LEU A 23 -5.29 0.39 5.37
C LEU A 23 -3.86 -0.20 5.45
N GLY A 24 -3.70 -1.52 5.29
CA GLY A 24 -2.47 -2.24 5.63
C GLY A 24 -1.42 -2.33 4.53
N ASN A 25 -1.59 -1.65 3.40
CA ASN A 25 -0.54 -1.47 2.39
C ASN A 25 -0.57 -0.07 1.78
N GLN A 26 0.57 0.34 1.23
CA GLN A 26 0.68 1.58 0.48
C GLN A 26 -0.27 1.63 -0.72
N LEU A 27 -0.69 2.84 -1.08
CA LEU A 27 -1.34 3.16 -2.36
C LEU A 27 -0.60 4.32 -3.03
N GLU A 28 -0.47 4.26 -4.35
CA GLU A 28 0.08 5.34 -5.17
C GLU A 28 -1.01 5.93 -6.05
N ALA A 29 -0.94 7.24 -6.31
CA ALA A 29 -1.87 7.92 -7.20
C ALA A 29 -1.16 8.83 -8.20
N LYS A 30 -1.79 9.04 -9.35
CA LYS A 30 -1.41 10.06 -10.36
C LYS A 30 -2.64 10.88 -10.73
N LEU A 31 -2.46 12.20 -10.84
CA LEU A 31 -3.57 13.15 -11.04
C LEU A 31 -3.51 13.81 -12.42
N ASP A 32 -4.67 13.99 -13.03
CA ASP A 32 -5.00 14.87 -14.15
C ASP A 32 -6.47 15.32 -14.04
N LYS A 33 -6.80 15.97 -12.92
CA LYS A 33 -8.17 16.30 -12.50
C LYS A 33 -8.71 17.53 -13.25
N PRO A 34 -9.98 17.52 -13.68
CA PRO A 34 -10.60 18.69 -14.32
C PRO A 34 -10.80 19.86 -13.32
N THR A 35 -11.16 19.52 -12.08
CA THR A 35 -11.45 20.47 -11.01
C THR A 35 -10.86 19.99 -9.69
N VAL A 36 -10.76 20.91 -8.73
CA VAL A 36 -10.27 20.66 -7.37
C VAL A 36 -11.18 21.35 -6.37
N VAL A 37 -11.28 20.78 -5.17
CA VAL A 37 -12.12 21.30 -4.08
C VAL A 37 -11.58 22.59 -3.46
N HIS A 38 -10.28 22.81 -3.54
CA HIS A 38 -9.62 23.99 -2.99
C HIS A 38 -8.39 24.36 -3.84
N TYR A 39 -7.99 25.64 -3.84
CA TYR A 39 -6.87 26.14 -4.66
C TYR A 39 -5.51 25.55 -4.27
N LEU A 40 -5.39 25.02 -3.05
CA LEU A 40 -4.18 24.34 -2.57
C LEU A 40 -4.03 22.91 -3.10
N CYS A 41 -5.08 22.34 -3.70
CA CYS A 41 -5.03 20.97 -4.20
C CYS A 41 -4.42 20.92 -5.60
N SER A 42 -3.50 19.96 -5.81
CA SER A 42 -2.92 19.70 -7.12
C SER A 42 -3.96 19.15 -8.09
N LYS A 43 -4.06 19.80 -9.26
CA LYS A 43 -4.84 19.26 -10.39
C LYS A 43 -4.10 18.12 -11.10
N LYS A 44 -2.78 18.25 -11.26
CA LYS A 44 -1.97 17.34 -12.07
C LYS A 44 -0.68 16.97 -11.36
N THR A 45 -0.22 15.73 -11.56
CA THR A 45 1.11 15.27 -11.12
C THR A 45 1.86 14.63 -12.28
N ASP A 46 3.18 14.86 -12.35
CA ASP A 46 4.01 14.29 -13.43
C ASP A 46 4.19 12.78 -13.27
N SER A 47 4.40 12.35 -12.02
CA SER A 47 4.59 10.96 -11.62
C SER A 47 3.54 10.50 -10.62
N TYR A 48 3.58 9.21 -10.31
CA TYR A 48 2.85 8.68 -9.17
C TYR A 48 3.50 9.17 -7.87
N PHE A 49 2.67 9.48 -6.88
CA PHE A 49 3.09 9.79 -5.51
C PHE A 49 2.40 8.83 -4.54
N THR A 50 2.97 8.65 -3.35
CA THR A 50 2.34 7.87 -2.28
C THR A 50 1.10 8.59 -1.76
N LEU A 51 -0.07 8.04 -2.09
CA LEU A 51 -1.37 8.51 -1.61
C LEU A 51 -1.65 8.03 -0.18
N TRP A 52 -1.19 6.82 0.15
CA TRP A 52 -1.29 6.25 1.48
C TRP A 52 -0.02 5.43 1.79
N LEU A 53 0.62 5.58 2.95
CA LEU A 53 0.44 6.65 3.94
C LEU A 53 1.42 7.80 3.64
N ASN A 54 0.90 9.02 3.58
CA ASN A 54 1.70 10.23 3.54
C ASN A 54 1.13 11.23 4.56
N LEU A 55 1.86 11.46 5.65
CA LEU A 55 1.41 12.28 6.77
C LEU A 55 1.21 13.76 6.39
N GLU A 56 1.92 14.25 5.37
CA GLU A 56 1.79 15.64 4.90
C GLU A 56 0.43 15.87 4.22
N LEU A 57 -0.13 14.83 3.61
CA LEU A 57 -1.47 14.88 3.01
C LEU A 57 -2.60 14.89 4.05
N LEU A 58 -2.29 14.59 5.31
CA LEU A 58 -3.26 14.52 6.41
C LEU A 58 -3.27 15.77 7.30
N LEU A 59 -2.45 16.78 6.96
CA LEU A 59 -2.45 18.05 7.67
C LEU A 59 -3.79 18.79 7.49
N PRO A 60 -4.21 19.61 8.47
CA PRO A 60 -5.36 20.49 8.30
C PRO A 60 -5.27 21.28 7.00
N VAL A 61 -6.41 21.51 6.33
CA VAL A 61 -6.51 22.14 5.00
C VAL A 61 -6.11 21.23 3.83
N ILE A 62 -5.08 20.41 3.95
CA ILE A 62 -4.64 19.49 2.87
C ILE A 62 -5.47 18.20 2.85
N ILE A 63 -6.02 17.80 4.01
CA ILE A 63 -6.86 16.61 4.15
C ILE A 63 -8.04 16.59 3.15
N ASP A 64 -8.61 17.74 2.81
CA ASP A 64 -9.71 17.83 1.83
C ASP A 64 -9.24 17.42 0.41
N CYS A 65 -8.01 17.78 0.05
CA CYS A 65 -7.39 17.35 -1.20
C CYS A 65 -7.18 15.83 -1.22
N TRP A 66 -6.73 15.28 -0.08
CA TRP A 66 -6.53 13.83 0.07
C TRP A 66 -7.85 13.06 -0.03
N ILE A 67 -8.91 13.51 0.67
CA ILE A 67 -10.25 12.93 0.61
C ILE A 67 -10.78 12.94 -0.83
N ASP A 68 -10.65 14.06 -1.54
CA ASP A 68 -11.13 14.16 -2.93
C ASP A 68 -10.34 13.28 -3.91
N ASN A 69 -9.12 12.86 -3.57
CA ASN A 69 -8.33 11.94 -4.39
C ASN A 69 -8.58 10.47 -4.04
N ILE A 70 -8.72 10.12 -2.76
CA ILE A 70 -8.84 8.73 -2.32
C ILE A 70 -10.27 8.19 -2.35
N ARG A 71 -11.29 9.06 -2.37
CA ARG A 71 -12.70 8.65 -2.39
C ARG A 71 -13.03 7.73 -3.57
N LEU A 72 -14.05 6.91 -3.41
CA LEU A 72 -14.62 6.11 -4.49
C LEU A 72 -15.98 6.68 -4.90
N ILE A 73 -16.24 6.68 -6.21
CA ILE A 73 -17.54 7.03 -6.79
C ILE A 73 -18.28 5.73 -7.07
N TYR A 74 -19.44 5.55 -6.43
CA TYR A 74 -20.28 4.37 -6.64
C TYR A 74 -21.28 4.60 -7.77
N ASN A 75 -21.18 3.79 -8.82
CA ASN A 75 -22.15 3.80 -9.91
C ASN A 75 -23.31 2.84 -9.59
N ARG A 76 -24.51 3.39 -9.37
CA ARG A 76 -25.68 2.61 -8.98
C ARG A 76 -26.20 1.68 -10.08
N THR A 77 -25.89 1.96 -11.35
CA THR A 77 -26.34 1.17 -12.51
C THR A 77 -25.44 -0.04 -12.70
N SER A 78 -24.13 0.16 -12.85
CA SER A 78 -23.16 -0.92 -13.02
C SER A 78 -22.77 -1.63 -11.72
N LYS A 79 -23.14 -1.06 -10.55
CA LYS A 79 -22.83 -1.59 -9.21
C LYS A 79 -21.33 -1.67 -8.90
N ILE A 80 -20.51 -0.90 -9.60
CA ILE A 80 -19.06 -0.83 -9.40
C ILE A 80 -18.65 0.51 -8.77
N THR A 81 -17.48 0.51 -8.15
CA THR A 81 -16.81 1.70 -7.62
C THR A 81 -15.61 2.08 -8.49
N GLU A 82 -15.54 3.36 -8.85
CA GLU A 82 -14.47 3.92 -9.67
C GLU A 82 -13.76 5.06 -8.93
N PRO A 83 -12.47 5.33 -9.21
CA PRO A 83 -11.82 6.52 -8.71
C PRO A 83 -12.44 7.79 -9.33
N PRO A 84 -12.21 8.99 -8.75
CA PRO A 84 -12.68 10.24 -9.32
C PRO A 84 -12.05 10.54 -10.68
N ASP A 85 -12.73 11.32 -11.51
CA ASP A 85 -12.23 11.73 -12.82
C ASP A 85 -10.83 12.34 -12.73
N GLY A 86 -9.91 11.83 -13.55
CA GLY A 86 -8.52 12.26 -13.56
C GLY A 86 -7.70 11.76 -12.37
N VAL A 87 -8.15 10.76 -11.62
CA VAL A 87 -7.36 10.12 -10.56
C VAL A 87 -7.13 8.66 -10.94
N ASP A 88 -5.87 8.31 -11.14
CA ASP A 88 -5.46 6.91 -11.24
C ASP A 88 -4.84 6.44 -9.92
N VAL A 89 -5.21 5.26 -9.45
CA VAL A 89 -4.71 4.66 -8.21
C VAL A 89 -4.20 3.27 -8.50
N LYS A 90 -2.97 2.98 -8.05
CA LYS A 90 -2.36 1.66 -8.17
C LYS A 90 -1.79 1.19 -6.83
N VAL A 91 -1.60 -0.12 -6.75
CA VAL A 91 -1.06 -0.81 -5.58
C VAL A 91 0.41 -1.15 -5.84
N PRO A 92 1.38 -0.52 -5.15
CA PRO A 92 2.78 -0.84 -5.33
C PRO A 92 3.19 -2.11 -4.59
N GLY A 93 4.29 -2.73 -5.03
CA GLY A 93 4.99 -3.77 -4.27
C GLY A 93 4.32 -5.13 -4.24
N PHE A 94 3.52 -5.50 -5.25
CA PHE A 94 3.02 -6.88 -5.33
C PHE A 94 4.17 -7.89 -5.46
N GLY A 95 4.17 -8.92 -4.62
CA GLY A 95 5.26 -9.88 -4.48
C GLY A 95 6.43 -9.40 -3.62
N GLN A 96 6.46 -8.12 -3.24
CA GLN A 96 7.47 -7.53 -2.39
C GLN A 96 6.93 -7.27 -0.98
N THR A 97 7.79 -7.08 0.02
CA THR A 97 7.36 -6.84 1.41
C THR A 97 7.30 -5.37 1.80
N PHE A 98 8.00 -4.48 1.09
CA PHE A 98 8.21 -3.09 1.54
C PHE A 98 6.90 -2.32 1.76
N SER A 99 5.88 -2.52 0.91
CA SER A 99 4.63 -1.76 0.93
C SER A 99 3.71 -2.15 2.09
N LEU A 100 4.02 -3.26 2.78
CA LEU A 100 3.32 -3.79 3.94
C LEU A 100 4.12 -3.54 5.23
N GLU A 101 5.45 -3.62 5.15
CA GLU A 101 6.34 -3.42 6.31
C GLU A 101 6.22 -2.01 6.87
N PHE A 102 6.24 -1.01 5.97
CA PHE A 102 6.09 0.40 6.31
C PHE A 102 5.04 1.04 5.38
N LEU A 103 3.96 1.54 5.97
CA LEU A 103 2.90 2.25 5.26
C LEU A 103 3.36 3.65 4.81
N ASP A 104 4.25 4.29 5.59
CA ASP A 104 4.90 5.54 5.23
C ASP A 104 6.30 5.24 4.67
N PRO A 105 6.61 5.61 3.41
CA PRO A 105 7.92 5.40 2.80
C PRO A 105 9.09 6.03 3.56
N SER A 106 8.85 7.06 4.38
CA SER A 106 9.85 7.66 5.27
C SER A 106 10.21 6.78 6.47
N LYS A 107 9.52 5.63 6.62
CA LYS A 107 9.74 4.61 7.67
C LYS A 107 9.61 5.16 9.09
N ARG A 108 8.79 6.18 9.28
CA ARG A 108 8.39 6.66 10.60
C ARG A 108 7.69 5.53 11.37
N SER A 109 7.92 5.48 12.68
CA SER A 109 7.35 4.44 13.56
C SER A 109 5.83 4.35 13.50
N VAL A 110 5.15 5.48 13.26
CA VAL A 110 3.69 5.55 13.09
C VAL A 110 3.20 4.71 11.90
N GLY A 111 4.01 4.56 10.86
CA GLY A 111 3.70 3.76 9.67
C GLY A 111 4.23 2.33 9.73
N THR A 112 4.84 1.88 10.83
CA THR A 112 5.36 0.51 10.96
C THR A 112 4.20 -0.46 11.14
N TYR A 113 4.08 -1.46 10.24
CA TYR A 113 3.00 -2.44 10.28
C TYR A 113 3.54 -3.89 10.24
N PHE A 114 3.87 -4.44 9.07
CA PHE A 114 4.38 -5.82 8.97
C PHE A 114 5.88 -5.97 9.25
N TYR A 115 6.62 -4.87 9.48
CA TYR A 115 8.07 -4.90 9.64
C TYR A 115 8.54 -5.90 10.69
N THR A 116 7.96 -5.89 11.90
CA THR A 116 8.36 -6.79 12.99
C THR A 116 8.15 -8.27 12.63
N LEU A 117 7.04 -8.57 11.94
CA LEU A 117 6.73 -9.92 11.47
C LEU A 117 7.74 -10.38 10.41
N VAL A 118 7.95 -9.56 9.38
CA VAL A 118 8.90 -9.88 8.30
C VAL A 118 10.32 -9.99 8.84
N GLN A 119 10.72 -9.12 9.77
CA GLN A 119 12.03 -9.18 10.38
C GLN A 119 12.24 -10.48 11.17
N SER A 120 11.24 -10.92 11.94
CA SER A 120 11.29 -12.20 12.66
C SER A 120 11.47 -13.39 11.72
N LEU A 121 10.78 -13.38 10.57
CA LEU A 121 10.96 -14.42 9.54
C LEU A 121 12.37 -14.38 8.93
N VAL A 122 12.89 -13.18 8.67
CA VAL A 122 14.25 -13.01 8.14
C VAL A 122 15.30 -13.51 9.14
N ASP A 123 15.11 -13.24 10.43
CA ASP A 123 15.98 -13.75 11.50
C ASP A 123 15.93 -15.30 11.59
N TRP A 124 14.84 -15.92 11.14
CA TRP A 124 14.71 -17.39 10.97
C TRP A 124 15.23 -17.92 9.62
N GLY A 125 15.90 -17.07 8.85
CA GLY A 125 16.56 -17.44 7.59
C GLY A 125 15.69 -17.34 6.34
N TYR A 126 14.53 -16.68 6.42
CA TYR A 126 13.76 -16.32 5.23
C TYR A 126 14.39 -15.11 4.50
N GLN A 127 14.08 -14.97 3.21
CA GLN A 127 14.47 -13.88 2.33
C GLN A 127 13.24 -13.10 1.84
N ARG A 128 13.20 -11.81 2.18
CA ARG A 128 12.23 -10.85 1.62
C ARG A 128 12.15 -10.99 0.09
N ASP A 129 10.94 -10.85 -0.43
CA ASP A 129 10.58 -10.87 -1.85
C ASP A 129 10.82 -12.21 -2.56
N LYS A 130 11.30 -13.23 -1.84
CA LYS A 130 11.57 -14.57 -2.38
C LYS A 130 10.69 -15.63 -1.75
N ASP A 131 10.91 -15.93 -0.48
CA ASP A 131 10.16 -16.92 0.30
C ASP A 131 9.27 -16.25 1.37
N VAL A 132 9.35 -14.93 1.52
CA VAL A 132 8.38 -14.07 2.22
C VAL A 132 7.96 -12.97 1.25
N ARG A 133 6.70 -12.99 0.83
CA ARG A 133 6.16 -12.07 -0.18
C ARG A 133 4.91 -11.37 0.31
N GLY A 134 4.69 -10.16 -0.18
CA GLY A 134 3.47 -9.40 0.04
C GLY A 134 2.44 -9.60 -1.06
N ALA A 135 1.16 -9.60 -0.68
CA ALA A 135 0.03 -9.52 -1.58
C ALA A 135 -0.83 -8.27 -1.23
N PRO A 136 -0.28 -7.05 -1.45
CA PRO A 136 -1.02 -5.82 -1.25
C PRO A 136 -2.18 -5.72 -2.26
N TYR A 137 -3.24 -5.02 -1.88
CA TYR A 137 -4.42 -4.81 -2.72
C TYR A 137 -5.02 -3.41 -2.53
N ASP A 138 -5.98 -3.04 -3.38
CA ASP A 138 -6.75 -1.81 -3.18
C ASP A 138 -7.81 -2.07 -2.10
N TRP A 139 -7.42 -1.85 -0.84
CA TRP A 139 -8.23 -2.12 0.34
C TRP A 139 -9.52 -1.29 0.42
N ARG A 140 -9.67 -0.27 -0.43
CA ARG A 140 -10.92 0.51 -0.56
C ARG A 140 -12.03 -0.28 -1.25
N LYS A 141 -11.68 -1.32 -2.01
CA LYS A 141 -12.61 -2.08 -2.85
C LYS A 141 -12.93 -3.44 -2.23
N ALA A 142 -14.18 -3.86 -2.40
CA ALA A 142 -14.60 -5.21 -2.10
C ALA A 142 -14.20 -6.18 -3.23
N PRO A 143 -14.03 -7.48 -2.94
CA PRO A 143 -13.96 -8.51 -3.97
C PRO A 143 -15.21 -8.48 -4.86
N SER A 144 -15.03 -8.50 -6.18
CA SER A 144 -16.15 -8.66 -7.12
C SER A 144 -16.74 -10.07 -7.00
N LYS A 145 -18.07 -10.18 -7.12
CA LYS A 145 -18.75 -11.47 -7.25
C LYS A 145 -18.62 -12.03 -8.65
#